data_AF-A0A495KPG2-F1
#
_entry.id   AF-A0A495KPG2-F1
#
_cell.length_a   1.000
_cell.length_b   1.000
_cell.length_c   1.000
_cell.angle_alpha   90.00
_cell.angle_beta   90.00
_cell.angle_gamma   90.00
#
_symmetry.space_group_name_H-M   'P 1'
#
loop_
_entity.id
_entity.type
_entity.pdbx_description
1 polymer ?
#
loop_
_entity_poly.entity_id
_entity_poly.type
_entity_poly.pdbx_seq_one_letter_code
_entity_poly.pdbx_strand_id
1 'polypeptide(L)'
;MTPEITIGIISLILGFFLGYLTSYFNEKGKNKAIIEDMKAMTEEKEKVSSHYELDVSKRKYKYEDKRAIYFKYFSLLDEMSTEANIIAQNEVMPSVNKYTQDYLAANGDTGKILKAASELSTSTNNVMLKMHQSQMKLKQETNSIRLIGGEKVLKALTEMENAYDLQLERWGEMMKTLSTHILDKNMEAINAQAEEHKKIGERIVKCKEDIIESMKKELDEI
;
A
#
# COMPACT_ATOMS: atom_id res chain seq x y z
N MET A 1 -12.97 -3.98 100.99
CA MET A 1 -12.41 -3.19 99.87
C MET A 1 -13.06 -1.81 99.95
N THR A 2 -12.29 -0.73 100.08
CA THR A 2 -12.85 0.63 100.21
C THR A 2 -13.50 1.06 98.89
N PRO A 3 -14.59 1.86 98.93
CA PRO A 3 -15.32 2.28 97.72
C PRO A 3 -14.44 2.91 96.63
N GLU A 4 -13.38 3.60 97.04
CA GLU A 4 -12.41 4.27 96.16
C GLU A 4 -11.62 3.30 95.27
N ILE A 5 -11.23 2.14 95.81
CA ILE A 5 -10.48 1.11 95.05
C ILE A 5 -11.39 0.49 93.98
N THR A 6 -12.67 0.26 94.32
CA THR A 6 -13.66 -0.30 93.39
C THR A 6 -13.95 0.67 92.23
N ILE A 7 -14.08 1.98 92.51
CA ILE A 7 -14.27 3.03 91.50
C ILE A 7 -13.03 3.14 90.59
N GLY A 8 -11.81 3.04 91.15
CA GLY A 8 -10.55 3.04 90.41
C GLY A 8 -10.42 1.86 89.43
N ILE A 9 -10.84 0.66 89.84
CA ILE A 9 -10.81 -0.53 88.97
C ILE A 9 -11.85 -0.41 87.85
N ILE A 10 -13.07 0.05 88.15
CA ILE A 10 -14.13 0.23 87.15
C ILE A 10 -13.73 1.27 86.10
N SER A 11 -13.16 2.40 86.52
CA SER A 11 -12.70 3.46 85.60
C SER A 11 -11.55 3.00 84.69
N LEU A 12 -10.63 2.18 85.20
CA LEU A 12 -9.55 1.58 84.42
C LEU A 12 -10.08 0.60 83.36
N ILE A 13 -11.04 -0.26 83.73
CA ILE A 13 -11.72 -1.18 82.79
C ILE A 13 -12.48 -0.38 81.71
N LEU A 14 -13.19 0.67 82.10
CA LEU A 14 -13.91 1.54 81.16
C LEU A 14 -12.96 2.22 80.18
N GLY A 15 -11.80 2.70 80.66
CA GLY A 15 -10.76 3.31 79.83
C GLY A 15 -10.20 2.34 78.79
N PHE A 16 -9.91 1.09 79.18
CA PHE A 16 -9.47 0.06 78.23
C PHE A 16 -10.55 -0.31 77.22
N PHE A 17 -11.81 -0.40 77.66
CA PHE A 17 -12.93 -0.71 76.77
C PHE A 17 -13.16 0.41 75.73
N LEU A 18 -13.14 1.67 76.17
CA LEU A 18 -13.25 2.82 75.27
C LEU A 18 -12.07 2.91 74.31
N GLY A 19 -10.84 2.71 74.80
CA GLY A 19 -9.64 2.68 73.96
C GLY A 19 -9.68 1.57 72.90
N TYR A 20 -10.14 0.38 73.28
CA TYR A 20 -10.36 -0.73 72.33
C TYR A 20 -11.41 -0.39 71.28
N LEU A 21 -12.57 0.16 71.68
CA LEU A 21 -13.60 0.59 70.74
C LEU A 21 -13.09 1.66 69.77
N THR A 22 -12.40 2.68 70.25
CA THR A 22 -11.80 3.71 69.41
C THR A 22 -10.80 3.13 68.41
N SER A 23 -9.91 2.23 68.85
CA SER A 23 -8.96 1.55 67.96
C SER A 23 -9.68 0.73 66.91
N TYR A 24 -10.65 -0.09 67.32
CA TYR A 24 -11.44 -0.94 66.43
C TYR A 24 -12.21 -0.14 65.38
N PHE A 25 -12.89 0.95 65.76
CA PHE A 25 -13.60 1.80 64.82
C PHE A 25 -12.66 2.54 63.86
N ASN A 26 -11.51 3.04 64.34
CA ASN A 26 -10.51 3.67 63.49
C ASN A 26 -9.92 2.68 62.48
N GLU A 27 -9.58 1.48 62.91
CA GLU A 27 -8.97 0.45 62.08
C GLU A 27 -9.97 -0.12 61.08
N LYS A 28 -11.23 -0.31 61.48
CA LYS A 28 -12.34 -0.63 60.58
C LYS A 28 -12.59 0.46 59.54
N GLY A 29 -12.51 1.73 59.94
CA GLY A 29 -12.62 2.88 59.03
C GLY A 29 -11.50 2.92 58.00
N LYS A 30 -10.24 2.74 58.43
CA LYS A 30 -9.08 2.62 57.55
C LYS A 30 -9.20 1.45 56.58
N ASN A 31 -9.60 0.28 57.07
CA ASN A 31 -9.75 -0.90 56.23
C ASN A 31 -10.84 -0.72 55.18
N LYS A 32 -11.96 -0.07 55.54
CA LYS A 32 -13.00 0.29 54.57
C LYS A 32 -12.48 1.25 53.49
N ALA A 33 -11.74 2.30 53.88
CA ALA A 33 -11.14 3.23 52.92
C ALA A 33 -10.15 2.52 51.98
N ILE A 34 -9.28 1.65 52.50
CA ILE A 34 -8.34 0.86 51.69
C ILE A 34 -9.07 -0.03 50.68
N ILE A 35 -10.19 -0.65 51.08
CA ILE A 35 -11.00 -1.48 50.17
C ILE A 35 -11.64 -0.63 49.07
N GLU A 36 -12.17 0.55 49.41
CA GLU A 36 -12.73 1.49 48.43
C GLU A 36 -11.66 2.00 47.46
N ASP A 37 -10.48 2.40 47.96
CA ASP A 37 -9.35 2.83 47.14
C ASP A 37 -8.84 1.69 46.24
N MET A 38 -8.72 0.47 46.78
CA MET A 38 -8.31 -0.71 46.01
C MET A 38 -9.32 -1.04 44.91
N LYS A 39 -10.62 -0.90 45.18
CA LYS A 39 -11.67 -1.10 44.19
C LYS A 39 -11.58 -0.03 43.09
N ALA A 40 -11.49 1.24 43.46
CA ALA A 40 -11.36 2.34 42.50
C ALA A 40 -10.12 2.19 41.60
N MET A 41 -8.98 1.83 42.20
CA MET A 41 -7.73 1.60 41.48
C MET A 41 -7.81 0.37 40.56
N THR A 42 -8.53 -0.68 40.97
CA THR A 42 -8.75 -1.87 40.11
C THR A 42 -9.65 -1.53 38.93
N GLU A 43 -10.75 -0.82 39.15
CA GLU A 43 -11.65 -0.36 38.09
C GLU A 43 -10.92 0.57 37.09
N GLU A 44 -10.10 1.49 37.58
CA GLU A 44 -9.29 2.37 36.72
C GLU A 44 -8.26 1.57 35.93
N LYS A 45 -7.57 0.62 36.57
CA LYS A 45 -6.62 -0.28 35.89
C LYS A 45 -7.28 -1.11 34.80
N GLU A 46 -8.45 -1.70 35.06
CA GLU A 46 -9.20 -2.48 34.07
C GLU A 46 -9.64 -1.61 32.90
N LYS A 47 -10.13 -0.40 33.18
CA LYS A 47 -10.52 0.57 32.14
C LYS A 47 -9.33 0.96 31.26
N VAL A 48 -8.19 1.27 31.86
CA VAL A 48 -6.97 1.61 31.13
C VAL A 48 -6.48 0.42 30.32
N SER A 49 -6.40 -0.78 30.91
CA SER A 49 -6.00 -2.02 30.23
C SER A 49 -6.89 -2.31 29.03
N SER A 50 -8.22 -2.26 29.21
CA SER A 50 -9.18 -2.49 28.13
C SER A 50 -9.04 -1.47 27.00
N HIS A 51 -8.79 -0.21 27.33
CA HIS A 51 -8.56 0.83 26.31
C HIS A 51 -7.29 0.55 25.49
N TYR A 52 -6.19 0.17 26.14
CA TYR A 52 -4.95 -0.21 25.46
C TYR A 52 -5.11 -1.47 24.63
N GLU A 53 -5.77 -2.50 25.14
CA GLU A 53 -6.04 -3.74 24.40
C GLU A 53 -6.88 -3.49 23.14
N LEU A 54 -7.88 -2.61 23.24
CA LEU A 54 -8.72 -2.21 22.12
C LEU A 54 -7.92 -1.40 21.08
N ASP A 55 -7.05 -0.49 21.52
CA ASP A 55 -6.18 0.27 20.61
C ASP A 55 -5.17 -0.64 19.88
N VAL A 56 -4.48 -1.53 20.62
CA VAL A 56 -3.57 -2.54 20.05
C VAL A 56 -4.31 -3.43 19.05
N SER A 57 -5.52 -3.87 19.38
CA SER A 57 -6.35 -4.68 18.48
C SER A 57 -6.69 -3.91 17.21
N LYS A 58 -7.14 -2.66 17.32
CA LYS A 58 -7.44 -1.79 16.17
C LYS A 58 -6.22 -1.58 15.27
N ARG A 59 -5.05 -1.29 15.86
CA ARG A 59 -3.79 -1.12 15.11
C ARG A 59 -3.40 -2.41 14.39
N LYS A 60 -3.53 -3.57 15.05
CA LYS A 60 -3.29 -4.88 14.45
C LYS A 60 -4.21 -5.13 13.25
N TYR A 61 -5.53 -4.95 13.40
CA TYR A 61 -6.47 -5.13 12.29
C TYR A 61 -6.16 -4.18 11.13
N LYS A 62 -5.92 -2.90 11.41
CA LYS A 62 -5.53 -1.92 10.39
C LYS A 62 -4.27 -2.34 9.64
N TYR A 63 -3.25 -2.82 10.36
CA TYR A 63 -2.02 -3.32 9.75
C TYR A 63 -2.28 -4.55 8.88
N GLU A 64 -3.02 -5.54 9.37
CA GLU A 64 -3.31 -6.79 8.63
C GLU A 64 -4.09 -6.51 7.34
N ASP A 65 -5.16 -5.71 7.41
CA ASP A 65 -5.97 -5.34 6.26
C ASP A 65 -5.17 -4.54 5.23
N LYS A 66 -4.42 -3.53 5.69
CA LYS A 66 -3.63 -2.67 4.82
C LYS A 66 -2.50 -3.44 4.14
N ARG A 67 -1.81 -4.30 4.90
CA ARG A 67 -0.78 -5.20 4.38
C ARG A 67 -1.37 -6.13 3.31
N ALA A 68 -2.52 -6.76 3.58
CA ALA A 68 -3.14 -7.68 2.62
C ALA A 68 -3.44 -7.00 1.27
N ILE A 69 -4.00 -5.78 1.31
CA ILE A 69 -4.30 -5.01 0.09
C ILE A 69 -3.02 -4.63 -0.66
N TYR A 70 -1.98 -4.18 0.05
CA TYR A 70 -0.69 -3.85 -0.58
C TYR A 70 -0.01 -5.06 -1.21
N PHE A 71 0.00 -6.20 -0.53
CA PHE A 71 0.54 -7.43 -1.10
C PHE A 71 -0.21 -7.87 -2.35
N LYS A 72 -1.56 -7.80 -2.34
CA LYS A 72 -2.37 -8.12 -3.52
C LYS A 72 -1.97 -7.24 -4.71
N TYR A 73 -1.77 -5.95 -4.48
CA TYR A 73 -1.35 -5.02 -5.53
C TYR A 73 0.05 -5.30 -6.06
N PHE A 74 1.01 -5.61 -5.18
CA PHE A 74 2.36 -5.99 -5.61
C PHE A 74 2.38 -7.25 -6.46
N SER A 75 1.62 -8.28 -6.07
CA SER A 75 1.49 -9.50 -6.86
C SER A 75 0.99 -9.19 -8.27
N LEU A 76 0.05 -8.24 -8.41
CA LEU A 76 -0.46 -7.84 -9.73
C LEU A 76 0.59 -7.08 -10.56
N LEU A 77 1.39 -6.21 -9.94
CA LEU A 77 2.51 -5.53 -10.62
C LEU A 77 3.55 -6.53 -11.14
N ASP A 78 3.82 -7.59 -10.38
CA ASP A 78 4.77 -8.63 -10.77
C ASP A 78 4.21 -9.56 -11.85
N GLU A 79 2.91 -9.87 -11.77
CA GLU A 79 2.18 -10.56 -12.84
C GLU A 79 2.25 -9.77 -14.16
N MET A 80 1.97 -8.48 -14.13
CA MET A 80 2.10 -7.60 -15.31
C MET A 80 3.51 -7.59 -15.88
N SER A 81 4.53 -7.54 -15.02
CA SER A 81 5.93 -7.56 -15.45
C SER A 81 6.28 -8.88 -16.13
N THR A 82 5.75 -9.99 -15.60
CA THR A 82 5.92 -11.33 -16.17
C THR A 82 5.20 -11.45 -17.52
N GLU A 83 3.96 -10.99 -17.61
CA GLU A 83 3.16 -10.98 -18.83
C GLU A 83 3.82 -10.13 -19.92
N ALA A 84 4.35 -8.95 -19.58
CA ALA A 84 5.09 -8.09 -20.49
C ALA A 84 6.33 -8.79 -21.06
N ASN A 85 7.10 -9.51 -20.23
CA ASN A 85 8.26 -10.29 -20.68
C ASN A 85 7.86 -11.42 -21.63
N ILE A 86 6.78 -12.15 -21.33
CA ILE A 86 6.25 -13.21 -22.19
C ILE A 86 5.85 -12.64 -23.55
N ILE A 87 5.12 -11.52 -23.57
CA ILE A 87 4.68 -10.86 -24.80
C ILE A 87 5.87 -10.32 -25.59
N ALA A 88 6.88 -9.76 -24.93
CA ALA A 88 8.10 -9.30 -25.59
C ALA A 88 8.79 -10.43 -26.34
N GLN A 89 8.96 -11.59 -25.70
CA GLN A 89 9.65 -12.75 -26.29
C GLN A 89 8.82 -13.45 -27.38
N ASN A 90 7.52 -13.61 -27.17
CA ASN A 90 6.68 -14.45 -28.03
C ASN A 90 5.99 -13.69 -29.16
N GLU A 91 5.84 -12.36 -29.04
CA GLU A 91 5.07 -11.56 -30.00
C GLU A 91 5.91 -10.43 -30.59
N VAL A 92 6.54 -9.61 -29.74
CA VAL A 92 7.29 -8.43 -30.22
C VAL A 92 8.54 -8.85 -30.99
N MET A 93 9.42 -9.66 -30.41
CA MET A 93 10.67 -10.07 -31.05
C MET A 93 10.45 -10.80 -32.38
N PRO A 94 9.52 -11.77 -32.50
CA PRO A 94 9.20 -12.38 -33.78
C PRO A 94 8.67 -11.38 -34.82
N SER A 95 7.85 -10.40 -34.41
CA SER A 95 7.31 -9.38 -35.31
C SER A 95 8.39 -8.46 -35.87
N VAL A 96 9.34 -8.04 -35.03
CA VAL A 96 10.49 -7.24 -35.44
C VAL A 96 11.41 -8.03 -36.37
N ASN A 97 11.67 -9.30 -36.06
CA ASN A 97 12.47 -10.19 -36.91
C ASN A 97 11.83 -10.37 -38.28
N LYS A 98 10.51 -10.60 -38.32
CA LYS A 98 9.76 -10.73 -39.56
C LYS A 98 9.82 -9.44 -40.38
N TYR A 99 9.58 -8.29 -39.76
CA TYR A 99 9.72 -6.98 -40.42
C TYR A 99 11.11 -6.82 -41.06
N THR A 100 12.17 -7.15 -40.31
CA THR A 100 13.55 -7.03 -40.78
C THR A 100 13.79 -7.94 -42.00
N GLN A 101 13.31 -9.18 -41.96
CA GLN A 101 13.40 -10.11 -43.08
C GLN A 101 12.64 -9.60 -44.32
N ASP A 102 11.40 -9.17 -44.14
CA ASP A 102 10.55 -8.68 -45.23
C ASP A 102 11.08 -7.37 -45.83
N TYR A 103 11.63 -6.49 -45.01
CA TYR A 103 12.28 -5.25 -45.45
C TYR A 103 13.52 -5.53 -46.30
N LEU A 104 14.38 -6.47 -45.88
CA LEU A 104 15.56 -6.87 -46.65
C LEU A 104 15.16 -7.57 -47.98
N ALA A 105 14.17 -8.46 -47.92
CA ALA A 105 13.66 -9.19 -49.09
C ALA A 105 12.95 -8.27 -50.11
N ALA A 106 12.42 -7.12 -49.66
CA ALA A 106 11.81 -6.13 -50.54
C ALA A 106 12.82 -5.54 -51.54
N ASN A 107 14.11 -5.52 -51.22
CA ASN A 107 15.18 -5.04 -52.11
C ASN A 107 14.88 -3.66 -52.74
N GLY A 108 14.36 -2.72 -51.93
CA GLY A 108 14.01 -1.36 -52.36
C GLY A 108 12.62 -1.22 -53.01
N ASP A 109 11.84 -2.30 -53.14
CA ASP A 109 10.44 -2.25 -53.55
C ASP A 109 9.60 -1.57 -52.46
N THR A 110 9.18 -0.33 -52.73
CA THR A 110 8.38 0.50 -51.83
C THR A 110 7.07 -0.17 -51.41
N GLY A 111 6.40 -0.90 -52.31
CA GLY A 111 5.14 -1.58 -52.01
C GLY A 111 5.34 -2.71 -50.99
N LYS A 112 6.43 -3.47 -51.13
CA LYS A 112 6.79 -4.54 -50.18
C LYS A 112 7.27 -3.98 -48.84
N ILE A 113 8.04 -2.89 -48.83
CA ILE A 113 8.46 -2.20 -47.60
C ILE A 113 7.25 -1.69 -46.82
N LEU A 114 6.29 -1.07 -47.51
CA LEU A 114 5.04 -0.61 -46.91
C LEU A 114 4.21 -1.75 -46.34
N LYS A 115 4.15 -2.88 -47.05
CA LYS A 115 3.48 -4.08 -46.56
C LYS A 115 4.13 -4.59 -45.27
N ALA A 116 5.47 -4.71 -45.24
CA ALA A 116 6.21 -5.12 -44.05
C ALA A 116 5.96 -4.18 -42.86
N ALA A 117 6.00 -2.86 -43.09
CA ALA A 117 5.71 -1.84 -42.07
C ALA A 117 4.27 -1.93 -41.54
N SER A 118 3.31 -2.18 -42.42
CA SER A 118 1.90 -2.36 -42.06
C SER A 118 1.66 -3.63 -41.24
N GLU A 119 2.34 -4.73 -41.59
CA GLU A 119 2.26 -5.98 -40.83
C GLU A 119 2.89 -5.85 -39.44
N LEU A 120 4.04 -5.17 -39.33
CA LEU A 120 4.61 -4.81 -38.04
C LEU A 120 3.62 -3.97 -37.24
N SER A 121 3.02 -2.96 -37.88
CA SER A 121 2.09 -2.06 -37.22
C SER A 121 0.87 -2.78 -36.63
N THR A 122 0.30 -3.69 -37.42
CA THR A 122 -0.81 -4.54 -36.99
C THR A 122 -0.42 -5.40 -35.80
N SER A 123 0.75 -6.05 -35.85
CA SER A 123 1.22 -6.91 -34.76
C SER A 123 1.44 -6.12 -33.47
N THR A 124 2.10 -4.96 -33.57
CA THR A 124 2.40 -4.20 -32.38
C THR A 124 1.16 -3.52 -31.77
N ASN A 125 0.13 -3.20 -32.57
CA ASN A 125 -1.17 -2.79 -32.04
C ASN A 125 -1.85 -3.90 -31.23
N ASN A 126 -1.75 -5.17 -31.66
CA ASN A 126 -2.29 -6.29 -30.88
C ASN A 126 -1.56 -6.45 -29.54
N VAL A 127 -0.24 -6.29 -29.53
CA VAL A 127 0.57 -6.26 -28.30
C VAL A 127 0.11 -5.13 -27.38
N MET A 128 -0.10 -3.94 -27.92
CA MET A 128 -0.53 -2.80 -27.13
C MET A 128 -1.92 -3.00 -26.52
N LEU A 129 -2.86 -3.61 -27.26
CA LEU A 129 -4.19 -3.92 -26.72
C LEU A 129 -4.10 -4.86 -25.50
N LYS A 130 -3.22 -5.87 -25.54
CA LYS A 130 -2.99 -6.77 -24.40
C LYS A 130 -2.40 -6.00 -23.21
N MET A 131 -1.36 -5.19 -23.44
CA MET A 131 -0.77 -4.36 -22.40
C MET A 131 -1.79 -3.40 -21.78
N HIS A 132 -2.66 -2.81 -22.59
CA HIS A 132 -3.72 -1.92 -22.11
C HIS A 132 -4.76 -2.65 -21.25
N GLN A 133 -5.12 -3.89 -21.60
CA GLN A 133 -5.99 -4.71 -20.77
C GLN A 133 -5.37 -4.97 -19.39
N SER A 134 -4.08 -5.29 -19.32
CA SER A 134 -3.37 -5.50 -18.06
C SER A 134 -3.26 -4.21 -17.24
N GLN A 135 -2.98 -3.07 -17.88
CA GLN A 135 -3.04 -1.75 -17.26
C GLN A 135 -4.43 -1.43 -16.68
N MET A 136 -5.50 -1.78 -17.39
CA MET A 136 -6.86 -1.55 -16.90
C MET A 136 -7.16 -2.35 -15.62
N LYS A 137 -6.69 -3.61 -15.55
CA LYS A 137 -6.80 -4.43 -14.33
C LYS A 137 -6.06 -3.77 -13.16
N LEU A 138 -4.85 -3.27 -13.39
CA LEU A 138 -4.07 -2.54 -12.37
C LEU A 138 -4.79 -1.28 -11.89
N LYS A 139 -5.38 -0.51 -12.81
CA LYS A 139 -6.15 0.70 -12.49
C LYS A 139 -7.38 0.39 -11.65
N GLN A 140 -8.06 -0.73 -11.92
CA GLN A 140 -9.20 -1.18 -11.12
C GLN A 140 -8.79 -1.53 -9.68
N GLU A 141 -7.70 -2.27 -9.52
CA GLU A 141 -7.18 -2.67 -8.20
C GLU A 141 -6.59 -1.49 -7.41
N THR A 142 -6.18 -0.43 -8.10
CA THR A 142 -5.73 0.81 -7.47
C THR A 142 -6.85 1.47 -6.64
N ASN A 143 -8.13 1.24 -6.96
CA ASN A 143 -9.25 1.77 -6.16
C ASN A 143 -9.26 1.25 -4.72
N SER A 144 -8.85 -0.01 -4.50
CA SER A 144 -8.74 -0.54 -3.14
C SER A 144 -7.62 0.14 -2.35
N ILE A 145 -6.52 0.53 -3.01
CA ILE A 145 -5.45 1.29 -2.37
C ILE A 145 -5.90 2.72 -2.07
N ARG A 146 -6.70 3.34 -2.94
CA ARG A 146 -7.20 4.71 -2.72
C ARG A 146 -7.97 4.89 -1.41
N LEU A 147 -8.56 3.81 -0.89
CA LEU A 147 -9.28 3.83 0.39
C LEU A 147 -8.38 3.81 1.62
N ILE A 148 -7.14 3.30 1.50
CA ILE A 148 -6.28 3.00 2.66
C ILE A 148 -4.91 3.69 2.61
N GLY A 149 -4.49 4.12 1.42
CA GLY A 149 -3.19 4.73 1.16
C GLY A 149 -3.16 6.18 1.60
N GLY A 150 -2.05 6.59 2.19
CA GLY A 150 -1.76 7.98 2.49
C GLY A 150 -1.38 8.77 1.24
N GLU A 151 -1.25 10.07 1.40
CA GLU A 151 -1.06 11.04 0.31
C GLU A 151 0.10 10.68 -0.64
N LYS A 152 1.22 10.16 -0.09
CA LYS A 152 2.39 9.79 -0.89
C LYS A 152 2.12 8.61 -1.81
N VAL A 153 1.48 7.56 -1.29
CA VAL A 153 1.06 6.40 -2.07
C VAL A 153 0.10 6.84 -3.16
N LEU A 154 -0.90 7.67 -2.83
CA LEU A 154 -1.88 8.15 -3.81
C LEU A 154 -1.24 8.98 -4.92
N LYS A 155 -0.32 9.88 -4.58
CA LYS A 155 0.40 10.71 -5.55
C LYS A 155 1.20 9.85 -6.52
N ALA A 156 1.97 8.88 -6.00
CA ALA A 156 2.80 8.00 -6.83
C ALA A 156 1.94 7.11 -7.75
N LEU A 157 0.79 6.61 -7.25
CA LEU A 157 -0.19 5.87 -8.06
C LEU A 157 -0.78 6.72 -9.18
N THR A 158 -1.20 7.95 -8.88
CA THR A 158 -1.72 8.87 -9.90
C THR A 158 -0.66 9.20 -10.95
N GLU A 159 0.59 9.43 -10.54
CA GLU A 159 1.69 9.66 -11.49
C GLU A 159 1.96 8.45 -12.38
N MET A 160 1.88 7.23 -11.84
CA MET A 160 2.02 6.00 -12.62
C MET A 160 0.88 5.80 -13.61
N GLU A 161 -0.37 6.01 -13.19
CA GLU A 161 -1.54 5.94 -14.08
C GLU A 161 -1.42 6.94 -15.24
N ASN A 162 -1.04 8.19 -14.94
CA ASN A 162 -0.83 9.21 -15.97
C ASN A 162 0.31 8.85 -16.94
N ALA A 163 1.38 8.23 -16.44
CA ALA A 163 2.49 7.79 -17.28
C ALA A 163 2.07 6.65 -18.22
N TYR A 164 1.24 5.71 -17.76
CA TYR A 164 0.65 4.67 -18.62
C TYR A 164 -0.30 5.24 -19.68
N ASP A 165 -1.17 6.17 -19.29
CA ASP A 165 -2.11 6.82 -20.23
C ASP A 165 -1.32 7.59 -21.31
N LEU A 166 -0.25 8.31 -20.91
CA LEU A 166 0.65 9.00 -21.85
C LEU A 166 1.40 8.02 -22.77
N GLN A 167 1.86 6.88 -22.25
CA GLN A 167 2.54 5.87 -23.06
C GLN A 167 1.62 5.36 -24.17
N LEU A 168 0.34 5.10 -23.86
CA LEU A 168 -0.65 4.65 -24.84
C LEU A 168 -0.94 5.71 -25.90
N GLU A 169 -1.05 6.97 -25.51
CA GLU A 169 -1.24 8.09 -26.45
C GLU A 169 -0.05 8.20 -27.42
N ARG A 170 1.18 8.29 -26.89
CA ARG A 170 2.41 8.37 -27.70
C ARG A 170 2.62 7.16 -28.58
N TRP A 171 2.14 6.01 -28.14
CA TRP A 171 2.19 4.79 -28.94
C TRP A 171 1.27 4.90 -30.15
N GLY A 172 0.02 5.31 -29.94
CA GLY A 172 -0.94 5.52 -31.02
C GLY A 172 -0.43 6.53 -32.06
N GLU A 173 0.23 7.60 -31.61
CA GLU A 173 0.87 8.58 -32.50
C GLU A 173 2.01 7.96 -33.32
N MET A 174 2.94 7.24 -32.67
CA MET A 174 4.05 6.57 -33.34
C MET A 174 3.56 5.60 -34.42
N MET A 175 2.54 4.80 -34.13
CA MET A 175 2.02 3.81 -35.09
C MET A 175 1.29 4.43 -36.27
N LYS A 176 0.67 5.60 -36.06
CA LYS A 176 0.05 6.39 -37.14
C LYS A 176 1.08 6.96 -38.10
N THR A 177 2.26 7.36 -37.60
CA THR A 177 3.29 8.02 -38.42
C THR A 177 4.40 7.08 -38.92
N LEU A 178 4.49 5.86 -38.38
CA LEU A 178 5.56 4.89 -38.67
C LEU A 178 5.76 4.65 -40.17
N SER A 179 4.70 4.33 -40.91
CA SER A 179 4.78 4.07 -42.36
C SER A 179 5.25 5.29 -43.14
N THR A 180 4.82 6.49 -42.76
CA THR A 180 5.26 7.75 -43.37
C THR A 180 6.73 8.00 -43.10
N HIS A 181 7.18 7.84 -41.85
CA HIS A 181 8.59 8.01 -41.51
C HIS A 181 9.51 6.99 -42.22
N ILE A 182 9.05 5.75 -42.40
CA ILE A 182 9.79 4.73 -43.15
C ILE A 182 9.93 5.13 -44.63
N LEU A 183 8.85 5.63 -45.26
CA LEU A 183 8.88 6.08 -46.65
C LEU A 183 9.82 7.28 -46.86
N ASP A 184 9.73 8.25 -45.96
CA ASP A 184 10.54 9.47 -46.00
C ASP A 184 11.99 9.21 -45.54
N LYS A 185 12.31 7.98 -45.14
CA LYS A 185 13.59 7.58 -44.53
C LYS A 185 13.96 8.46 -43.32
N ASN A 186 12.95 8.96 -42.62
CA ASN A 186 13.10 9.85 -41.48
C ASN A 186 13.35 9.02 -40.20
N MET A 187 14.54 8.43 -40.14
CA MET A 187 14.97 7.62 -38.98
C MET A 187 15.16 8.47 -37.73
N GLU A 188 15.42 9.77 -37.87
CA GLU A 188 15.53 10.71 -36.75
C GLU A 188 14.21 10.82 -35.98
N ALA A 189 13.07 10.98 -36.68
CA ALA A 189 11.76 11.03 -36.06
C ALA A 189 11.41 9.72 -35.33
N ILE A 190 11.70 8.56 -35.96
CA ILE A 190 11.47 7.24 -35.34
C ILE A 190 12.31 7.10 -34.06
N ASN A 191 13.59 7.48 -34.10
CA ASN A 191 14.47 7.41 -32.94
C ASN A 191 14.04 8.38 -31.82
N ALA A 192 13.58 9.58 -32.18
CA ALA A 192 13.06 10.54 -31.21
C ALA A 192 11.82 10.02 -30.48
N GLN A 193 10.87 9.43 -31.23
CA GLN A 193 9.69 8.78 -30.65
C GLN A 193 10.08 7.59 -29.75
N ALA A 194 11.03 6.74 -30.18
CA ALA A 194 11.51 5.62 -29.38
C ALA A 194 12.17 6.08 -28.06
N GLU A 195 12.94 7.17 -28.09
CA GLU A 195 13.56 7.75 -26.89
C GLU A 195 12.52 8.37 -25.94
N GLU A 196 11.45 8.98 -26.47
CA GLU A 196 10.33 9.44 -25.65
C GLU A 196 9.64 8.28 -24.92
N HIS A 197 9.35 7.19 -25.64
CA HIS A 197 8.79 5.96 -25.07
C HIS A 197 9.67 5.37 -23.96
N LYS A 198 10.98 5.37 -24.17
CA LYS A 198 11.94 4.92 -23.16
C LYS A 198 11.87 5.76 -21.88
N LYS A 199 11.84 7.09 -22.00
CA LYS A 199 11.72 8.01 -20.83
C LYS A 199 10.41 7.80 -20.07
N ILE A 200 9.31 7.55 -20.78
CA ILE A 200 8.03 7.23 -20.12
C ILE A 200 8.15 5.91 -19.36
N GLY A 201 8.77 4.88 -19.97
CA GLY A 201 9.05 3.60 -19.30
C GLY A 201 9.89 3.75 -18.04
N GLU A 202 10.98 4.53 -18.08
CA GLU A 202 11.81 4.84 -16.91
C GLU A 202 11.01 5.54 -15.81
N ARG A 203 10.12 6.46 -16.17
CA ARG A 203 9.22 7.12 -15.21
C ARG A 203 8.27 6.13 -14.54
N ILE A 204 7.69 5.18 -15.29
CA ILE A 204 6.81 4.15 -14.74
C ILE A 204 7.56 3.28 -13.72
N VAL A 205 8.78 2.86 -14.05
CA VAL A 205 9.64 2.09 -13.13
C VAL A 205 9.90 2.86 -11.85
N LYS A 206 10.26 4.14 -11.96
CA LYS A 206 10.47 5.00 -10.80
C LYS A 206 9.21 5.13 -9.94
N CYS A 207 8.04 5.36 -10.55
CA CYS A 207 6.78 5.41 -9.81
C CYS A 207 6.49 4.08 -9.10
N LYS A 208 6.78 2.93 -9.72
CA LYS A 208 6.67 1.62 -9.07
C LYS A 208 7.52 1.59 -7.79
N GLU A 209 8.78 2.00 -7.86
CA GLU A 209 9.70 2.06 -6.71
C GLU A 209 9.18 2.98 -5.61
N ASP A 210 8.73 4.19 -5.95
CA ASP A 210 8.18 5.17 -5.00
C ASP A 210 6.92 4.66 -4.30
N ILE A 211 6.06 3.90 -5.01
CA ILE A 211 4.90 3.22 -4.43
C ILE A 211 5.35 2.19 -3.39
N ILE A 212 6.36 1.36 -3.72
CA ILE A 212 6.88 0.34 -2.80
C ILE A 212 7.41 0.96 -1.52
N GLU A 213 8.25 1.98 -1.64
CA GLU A 213 8.85 2.65 -0.50
C GLU A 213 7.78 3.30 0.38
N SER A 214 6.83 4.00 -0.25
CA SER A 214 5.74 4.67 0.48
C SER A 214 4.84 3.68 1.20
N MET A 215 4.49 2.55 0.58
CA MET A 215 3.67 1.51 1.20
C MET A 215 4.38 0.84 2.38
N LYS A 216 5.68 0.55 2.26
CA LYS A 216 6.48 -0.01 3.37
C LYS A 216 6.50 0.95 4.56
N LYS A 217 6.81 2.22 4.30
CA LYS A 217 6.83 3.26 5.33
C LYS A 217 5.48 3.40 6.03
N GLU A 218 4.39 3.39 5.26
CA GLU A 218 3.04 3.47 5.83
C GLU A 218 2.66 2.26 6.68
N LEU A 219 3.25 1.08 6.44
CA LEU A 219 3.05 -0.11 7.28
C LEU A 219 3.87 -0.04 8.57
N ASP A 220 5.09 0.50 8.50
CA ASP A 220 5.98 0.66 9.66
C ASP A 220 5.49 1.73 10.66
N GLU A 221 4.71 2.71 10.18
CA GLU A 221 4.17 3.82 10.98
C GLU A 221 2.80 3.52 11.62
N ILE A 222 2.20 2.34 11.42
CA ILE A 222 0.90 1.94 12.01
C ILE A 222 1.03 1.61 13.49
#